data_AF-A0A2E0VR89-F1
#
_entry.id   AF-A0A2E0VR89-F1
#
_cell.length_a   1.000
_cell.length_b   1.000
_cell.length_c   1.000
_cell.angle_alpha   90.00
_cell.angle_beta   90.00
_cell.angle_gamma   90.00
#
_symmetry.space_group_name_H-M   'P 1'
#
loop_
_entity.id
_entity.type
_entity.pdbx_description
1 polymer ?
#
loop_
_entity_poly.entity_id
_entity_poly.type
_entity_poly.pdbx_seq_one_letter_code
_entity_poly.pdbx_strand_id
1 'polypeptide(L)'
;MAIHWNTEKLNKYLSRIDGAIAEGRYNLAVRLANRCLRQYYREFINTNNIPTEPMSAENVRLMALSIVRYLNSYFRKYEIPYSERRLVFISLASNIIFLASVNMSEERSYPTDKALATYARDNVSSIIGYLMRYFS
;
A
#
# COMPACT_ATOMS: atom_id res chain seq x y z
N MET A 1 -18.07 7.77 -10.87
CA MET A 1 -17.49 6.63 -11.61
C MET A 1 -17.14 5.59 -10.55
N ALA A 2 -17.76 4.40 -10.57
CA ALA A 2 -17.53 3.40 -9.53
C ALA A 2 -16.15 2.75 -9.72
N ILE A 3 -15.37 2.61 -8.64
CA ILE A 3 -14.08 1.91 -8.71
C ILE A 3 -14.37 0.41 -8.76
N HIS A 4 -14.07 -0.23 -9.90
CA HIS A 4 -14.11 -1.69 -9.96
C HIS A 4 -12.80 -2.27 -9.46
N TRP A 5 -12.77 -2.55 -8.16
CA TRP A 5 -11.61 -3.15 -7.51
C TRP A 5 -11.45 -4.62 -7.93
N ASN A 6 -10.31 -4.97 -8.52
CA ASN A 6 -10.02 -6.35 -8.90
C ASN A 6 -9.57 -7.17 -7.67
N THR A 7 -10.52 -7.79 -6.96
CA THR A 7 -10.25 -8.57 -5.74
C THR A 7 -9.51 -9.89 -6.02
N GLU A 8 -9.75 -10.52 -7.17
CA GLU A 8 -9.04 -11.72 -7.58
C GLU A 8 -7.54 -11.46 -7.72
N LYS A 9 -7.19 -10.32 -8.33
CA LYS A 9 -5.80 -9.88 -8.46
C LYS A 9 -5.15 -9.58 -7.11
N LEU A 10 -5.91 -9.04 -6.15
CA LEU A 10 -5.41 -8.79 -4.79
C LEU A 10 -5.08 -10.12 -4.13
N ASN A 11 -5.99 -11.09 -4.19
CA ASN A 11 -5.80 -12.42 -3.61
C ASN A 11 -4.59 -13.13 -4.23
N LYS A 12 -4.37 -13.00 -5.55
CA LYS A 12 -3.16 -13.50 -6.23
C LYS A 12 -1.89 -12.85 -5.70
N TYR A 13 -1.89 -11.53 -5.46
CA TYR A 13 -0.74 -10.86 -4.84
C TYR A 13 -0.48 -11.35 -3.42
N LEU A 14 -1.52 -11.40 -2.58
CA LEU A 14 -1.40 -11.82 -1.18
C LEU A 14 -0.90 -13.26 -1.07
N SER A 15 -1.46 -14.18 -1.86
CA SER A 15 -1.01 -15.58 -1.90
C SER A 15 0.47 -15.71 -2.30
N ARG A 16 0.94 -14.90 -3.27
CA ARG A 16 2.36 -14.89 -3.66
C ARG A 16 3.27 -14.32 -2.58
N ILE A 17 2.81 -13.31 -1.84
CA ILE A 17 3.54 -12.75 -0.70
C ILE A 17 3.64 -13.80 0.41
N ASP A 18 2.52 -14.46 0.73
CA ASP A 18 2.46 -15.52 1.74
C ASP A 18 3.39 -16.69 1.38
N GLY A 19 3.39 -17.13 0.12
CA GLY A 19 4.33 -18.16 -0.36
C GLY A 19 5.79 -17.73 -0.25
N ALA A 20 6.13 -16.49 -0.62
CA ALA A 20 7.48 -15.97 -0.47
C ALA A 20 7.93 -15.92 1.00
N ILE A 21 7.04 -15.57 1.94
CA ILE A 21 7.32 -15.61 3.39
C ILE A 21 7.55 -17.05 3.87
N ALA A 22 6.69 -17.99 3.45
CA ALA A 22 6.79 -19.39 3.84
C ALA A 22 8.11 -20.03 3.40
N GLU A 23 8.62 -19.62 2.23
CA GLU A 23 9.89 -20.10 1.68
C GLU A 23 11.12 -19.32 2.18
N GLY A 24 10.96 -18.40 3.13
CA GLY A 24 12.06 -17.57 3.64
C GLY A 24 12.57 -16.50 2.64
N ARG A 25 11.86 -16.29 1.52
CA ARG A 25 12.17 -15.30 0.48
C ARG A 25 11.61 -13.93 0.87
N TYR A 26 12.03 -13.40 2.01
CA TYR A 26 11.46 -12.18 2.58
C TYR A 26 11.61 -10.95 1.67
N ASN A 27 12.73 -10.81 0.96
CA ASN A 27 12.96 -9.71 0.02
C ASN A 27 11.92 -9.69 -1.09
N LEU A 28 11.71 -10.86 -1.69
CA LEU A 28 10.68 -11.05 -2.70
C LEU A 28 9.30 -10.71 -2.14
N ALA A 29 8.97 -11.14 -0.91
CA ALA A 29 7.70 -10.82 -0.27
C ALA A 29 7.47 -9.30 -0.15
N VAL A 30 8.47 -8.54 0.31
CA VAL A 30 8.40 -7.08 0.43
C VAL A 30 8.30 -6.41 -0.95
N ARG A 31 9.06 -6.86 -1.95
CA ARG A 31 8.98 -6.31 -3.32
C ARG A 31 7.61 -6.55 -3.95
N LEU A 32 7.02 -7.74 -3.73
CA LEU A 32 5.66 -8.06 -4.15
C LEU A 32 4.63 -7.17 -3.44
N ALA A 33 4.78 -6.96 -2.14
CA ALA A 33 3.92 -6.06 -1.36
C ALA A 33 3.98 -4.62 -1.89
N ASN A 34 5.18 -4.06 -2.10
CA ASN A 34 5.36 -2.72 -2.65
C ASN A 34 4.75 -2.60 -4.06
N ARG A 35 4.94 -3.61 -4.92
CA ARG A 35 4.34 -3.65 -6.27
C ARG A 35 2.81 -3.70 -6.20
N CYS A 36 2.25 -4.48 -5.28
CA CYS A 36 0.80 -4.56 -5.06
C CYS A 36 0.25 -3.17 -4.69
N LEU A 37 0.79 -2.53 -3.65
CA LEU A 37 0.37 -1.18 -3.24
C LEU A 37 0.44 -0.18 -4.38
N ARG A 38 1.57 -0.13 -5.11
CA ARG A 38 1.74 0.79 -6.23
C ARG A 38 0.61 0.64 -7.25
N GLN A 39 0.23 -0.59 -7.56
CA GLN A 39 -0.78 -0.84 -8.56
C GLN A 39 -2.17 -0.38 -8.09
N TYR A 40 -2.58 -0.74 -6.88
CA TYR A 40 -3.89 -0.34 -6.34
C TYR A 40 -3.96 1.16 -6.05
N TYR A 41 -2.85 1.79 -5.65
CA TYR A 41 -2.77 3.25 -5.54
C TYR A 41 -2.91 3.93 -6.90
N ARG A 42 -2.30 3.39 -7.96
CA ARG A 42 -2.44 3.94 -9.31
C ARG A 42 -3.88 3.88 -9.77
N GLU A 43 -4.53 2.72 -9.59
CA GLU A 43 -5.95 2.55 -9.91
C GLU A 43 -6.80 3.57 -9.14
N PHE A 44 -6.60 3.69 -7.83
CA PHE A 44 -7.34 4.63 -6.99
C PHE A 44 -7.15 6.10 -7.40
N ILE A 45 -5.91 6.52 -7.65
CA ILE A 45 -5.56 7.87 -8.08
C ILE A 45 -6.23 8.20 -9.42
N ASN A 46 -6.12 7.28 -10.39
CA ASN A 46 -6.67 7.46 -11.72
C ASN A 46 -8.20 7.54 -11.68
N THR A 47 -8.89 6.65 -10.94
CA THR A 47 -10.35 6.66 -10.92
C THR A 47 -10.93 7.89 -10.21
N ASN A 48 -10.23 8.43 -9.21
CA ASN A 48 -10.66 9.63 -8.48
C ASN A 48 -10.11 10.94 -9.06
N ASN A 49 -9.38 10.89 -10.19
CA ASN A 49 -8.70 12.04 -10.80
C ASN A 49 -7.89 12.85 -9.78
N ILE A 50 -7.15 12.17 -8.91
CA ILE A 50 -6.36 12.84 -7.87
C ILE A 50 -5.17 13.54 -8.56
N PRO A 51 -4.99 14.85 -8.37
CA PRO A 51 -3.85 15.55 -8.95
C PRO A 51 -2.55 15.05 -8.32
N THR A 52 -1.64 14.59 -9.16
CA THR A 52 -0.35 14.03 -8.75
C THR A 52 0.79 14.66 -9.53
N GLU A 53 1.92 14.91 -8.88
CA GLU A 53 3.13 15.34 -9.56
C GLU A 53 3.68 14.21 -10.47
N PRO A 54 4.29 14.52 -11.62
CA PRO A 54 4.79 13.50 -12.56
C PRO A 54 5.75 12.48 -11.93
N MET A 55 6.58 12.92 -10.96
CA MET A 55 7.53 12.06 -10.23
C MET A 55 6.87 11.09 -9.25
N SER A 56 5.58 11.23 -8.95
CA SER A 56 4.87 10.41 -7.96
C SER A 56 4.33 9.09 -8.50
N ALA A 57 4.22 8.92 -9.83
CA ALA A 57 3.50 7.80 -10.44
C ALA A 57 4.07 6.41 -10.14
N GLU A 58 5.34 6.32 -9.74
CA GLU A 58 6.04 5.06 -9.44
C GLU A 58 6.45 4.93 -7.97
N ASN A 59 6.29 5.98 -7.16
CA ASN A 59 6.75 6.01 -5.78
C ASN A 59 5.58 5.88 -4.81
N VAL A 60 5.45 4.69 -4.20
CA VAL A 60 4.35 4.36 -3.26
C VAL A 60 4.24 5.35 -2.10
N ARG A 61 5.35 5.93 -1.63
CA ARG A 61 5.35 6.96 -0.59
C ARG A 61 4.66 8.24 -1.05
N LEU A 62 4.98 8.71 -2.27
CA LEU A 62 4.39 9.94 -2.83
C LEU A 62 2.92 9.73 -3.22
N MET A 63 2.58 8.54 -3.73
CA MET A 63 1.20 8.15 -4.01
C MET A 63 0.37 8.15 -2.72
N ALA A 64 0.88 7.53 -1.64
CA ALA A 64 0.21 7.50 -0.34
C ALA A 64 -0.08 8.92 0.18
N LEU A 65 0.88 9.85 0.07
CA LEU A 65 0.67 11.25 0.47
C LEU A 65 -0.45 11.92 -0.32
N SER A 66 -0.49 11.70 -1.64
CA SER A 66 -1.52 12.26 -2.51
C SER A 66 -2.90 11.70 -2.17
N ILE A 67 -3.00 10.39 -1.95
CA ILE A 67 -4.22 9.71 -1.51
C ILE A 67 -4.67 10.24 -0.14
N VAL A 68 -3.77 10.33 0.84
CA VAL A 68 -4.11 10.81 2.19
C VAL A 68 -4.59 12.27 2.16
N ARG A 69 -3.96 13.14 1.37
CA ARG A 69 -4.43 14.53 1.18
C ARG A 69 -5.84 14.58 0.59
N TYR A 70 -6.10 13.78 -0.45
CA TYR A 70 -7.43 13.67 -1.05
C TYR A 70 -8.47 13.17 -0.03
N LEU A 71 -8.17 12.11 0.70
CA LEU A 71 -9.06 11.52 1.70
C LEU A 71 -9.35 12.49 2.85
N ASN A 72 -8.35 13.23 3.32
CA ASN A 72 -8.55 14.27 4.34
C ASN A 72 -9.52 15.36 3.86
N SER A 73 -9.34 15.86 2.63
CA SER A 73 -10.26 16.85 2.04
C SER A 73 -11.68 16.31 1.91
N TYR A 74 -11.81 15.05 1.47
CA TYR A 74 -13.10 14.36 1.38
C TYR A 74 -13.75 14.24 2.77
N PHE A 75 -13.05 13.72 3.77
CA PHE A 75 -13.60 13.49 5.10
C PHE A 75 -13.93 14.78 5.86
N ARG A 76 -13.15 15.86 5.67
CA ARG A 76 -13.49 17.17 6.22
C ARG A 76 -14.79 17.71 5.64
N LYS A 77 -15.05 17.51 4.34
CA LYS A 77 -16.31 17.91 3.69
C LYS A 77 -17.53 17.19 4.29
N TYR A 78 -17.36 15.96 4.78
CA TYR A 78 -18.43 15.15 5.37
C TYR A 78 -18.36 15.07 6.90
N GLU A 79 -17.59 15.97 7.54
CA GLU A 79 -17.48 16.08 9.01
C GLU A 79 -17.14 14.78 9.74
N ILE A 80 -16.38 13.87 9.11
CA ILE A 80 -16.03 12.58 9.72
C ILE A 80 -14.93 12.80 10.78
N PRO A 81 -15.19 12.49 12.07
CA PRO A 81 -14.25 12.75 13.15
C PRO A 81 -13.05 11.81 13.11
N TYR A 82 -11.89 12.32 13.57
CA TYR A 82 -10.62 11.57 13.71
C TYR A 82 -10.08 10.91 12.42
N SER A 83 -10.53 11.36 11.26
CA SER A 83 -10.12 10.83 9.95
C SER A 83 -8.60 10.95 9.71
N GLU A 84 -7.99 12.05 10.12
CA GLU A 84 -6.55 12.30 9.97
C GLU A 84 -5.68 11.23 10.65
N ARG A 85 -6.03 10.80 11.87
CA ARG A 85 -5.27 9.78 12.62
C ARG A 85 -5.27 8.43 11.90
N ARG A 86 -6.40 8.06 11.29
CA ARG A 86 -6.51 6.82 10.50
C ARG A 86 -5.69 6.89 9.21
N LEU A 87 -5.58 8.08 8.63
CA LEU A 87 -4.86 8.28 7.37
C LEU A 87 -3.34 8.37 7.55
N VAL A 88 -2.85 8.80 8.72
CA VAL A 88 -1.42 8.75 9.07
C VAL A 88 -0.84 7.34 8.93
N PHE A 89 -1.63 6.32 9.29
CA PHE A 89 -1.23 4.91 9.13
C PHE A 89 -0.88 4.56 7.69
N ILE A 90 -1.69 5.00 6.71
CA ILE A 90 -1.45 4.73 5.28
C ILE A 90 -0.09 5.29 4.85
N SER A 91 0.23 6.53 5.25
CA SER A 91 1.52 7.15 4.93
C SER A 91 2.70 6.42 5.57
N LEU A 92 2.61 6.09 6.86
CA LEU A 92 3.70 5.43 7.60
C LEU A 92 3.97 4.01 7.08
N ALA A 93 2.92 3.19 6.93
CA ALA A 93 3.05 1.84 6.42
C ALA A 93 3.59 1.82 4.97
N SER A 94 3.08 2.71 4.10
CA SER A 94 3.59 2.86 2.73
C SER A 94 5.07 3.24 2.70
N ASN A 95 5.51 4.14 3.59
CA ASN A 95 6.90 4.54 3.70
C ASN A 95 7.81 3.39 4.15
N ILE A 96 7.40 2.65 5.18
CA ILE A 96 8.16 1.49 5.68
C ILE A 96 8.28 0.43 4.59
N ILE A 97 7.18 0.10 3.90
CA ILE A 97 7.19 -0.90 2.82
C ILE A 97 8.08 -0.44 1.66
N PHE A 98 8.02 0.84 1.29
CA PHE A 98 8.89 1.41 0.26
C PHE A 98 10.37 1.28 0.65
N LEU A 99 10.75 1.75 1.84
CA LEU A 99 12.14 1.68 2.33
C LEU A 99 12.63 0.24 2.42
N ALA A 100 11.79 -0.68 2.92
CA ALA A 100 12.10 -2.10 2.95
C ALA A 100 12.36 -2.65 1.54
N SER A 101 11.54 -2.29 0.56
CA SER A 101 11.68 -2.78 -0.82
C SER A 101 12.95 -2.31 -1.53
N VAL A 102 13.56 -1.22 -1.04
CA VAL A 102 14.79 -0.64 -1.59
C VAL A 102 16.03 -1.11 -0.83
N ASN A 103 15.93 -1.29 0.49
CA ASN A 103 17.10 -1.48 1.36
C ASN A 103 17.32 -2.92 1.82
N MET A 104 16.32 -3.80 1.71
CA MET A 104 16.51 -5.18 2.14
C MET A 104 17.47 -5.88 1.17
N SER A 105 18.46 -6.59 1.70
CA SER A 105 19.46 -7.29 0.89
C SER A 105 18.89 -8.62 0.38
N GLU A 106 19.31 -9.05 -0.81
CA GLU A 106 19.08 -10.43 -1.27
C GLU A 106 20.19 -11.39 -0.79
N GLU A 107 21.38 -10.86 -0.49
CA GLU A 107 22.58 -11.65 -0.14
C GLU A 107 22.70 -11.89 1.37
N ARG A 108 22.13 -11.00 2.19
CA ARG A 108 22.20 -11.09 3.65
C ARG A 108 20.81 -11.03 4.24
N SER A 109 20.42 -12.10 4.93
CA SER A 109 19.17 -12.13 5.70
C SER A 109 19.41 -11.69 7.14
N TYR A 110 18.57 -10.78 7.61
CA TYR A 110 18.51 -10.36 9.00
C TYR A 110 17.33 -11.04 9.71
N PRO A 111 17.41 -11.32 11.03
CA PRO A 111 16.29 -11.86 11.80
C PRO A 111 15.01 -11.03 11.69
N THR A 112 15.15 -9.72 11.46
CA THR A 112 14.06 -8.76 11.30
C THR A 112 13.31 -8.87 9.97
N ASP A 113 13.89 -9.52 8.96
CA ASP A 113 13.32 -9.55 7.60
C ASP A 113 11.99 -10.28 7.55
N LYS A 114 11.84 -11.36 8.33
CA LYS A 114 10.57 -12.08 8.46
C LYS A 114 9.48 -11.17 9.05
N ALA A 115 9.82 -10.43 10.10
CA ALA A 115 8.90 -9.51 10.75
C ALA A 115 8.50 -8.39 9.78
N LEU A 116 9.45 -7.85 9.02
CA LEU A 116 9.21 -6.79 8.03
C LEU A 116 8.38 -7.27 6.84
N ALA A 117 8.62 -8.49 6.35
CA ALA A 117 7.83 -9.09 5.28
C ALA A 117 6.38 -9.38 5.73
N THR A 118 6.20 -9.91 6.94
CA THR A 118 4.87 -10.13 7.53
C THR A 118 4.14 -8.81 7.74
N TYR A 119 4.84 -7.80 8.29
CA TYR A 119 4.34 -6.44 8.41
C TYR A 119 3.88 -5.90 7.06
N ALA A 120 4.70 -6.00 6.02
CA ALA A 120 4.35 -5.51 4.68
C ALA A 120 3.07 -6.20 4.19
N ARG A 121 2.99 -7.52 4.25
CA ARG A 121 1.83 -8.31 3.83
C ARG A 121 0.53 -7.85 4.48
N ASP A 122 0.51 -7.76 5.81
CA ASP A 122 -0.71 -7.43 6.56
C ASP A 122 -1.15 -5.99 6.33
N ASN A 123 -0.19 -5.08 6.23
CA ASN A 123 -0.47 -3.67 5.96
C ASN A 123 -0.98 -3.45 4.53
N VAL A 124 -0.43 -4.15 3.52
CA VAL A 124 -0.96 -4.08 2.15
C VAL A 124 -2.42 -4.51 2.09
N SER A 125 -2.74 -5.65 2.72
CA SER A 125 -4.12 -6.15 2.79
C SER A 125 -5.04 -5.14 3.47
N SER A 126 -4.61 -4.61 4.62
CA SER A 126 -5.40 -3.67 5.43
C SER A 126 -5.64 -2.34 4.71
N ILE A 127 -4.60 -1.77 4.09
CA ILE A 127 -4.70 -0.50 3.36
C ILE A 127 -5.62 -0.65 2.15
N ILE A 128 -5.42 -1.68 1.32
CA ILE A 128 -6.24 -1.86 0.13
C ILE A 128 -7.69 -2.16 0.53
N GLY A 129 -7.90 -3.01 1.54
CA GLY A 129 -9.23 -3.27 2.08
C GLY A 129 -9.91 -2.01 2.63
N TYR A 130 -9.16 -1.12 3.27
CA TYR A 130 -9.67 0.19 3.69
C TYR A 130 -10.10 1.02 2.47
N LEU A 131 -9.26 1.20 1.47
CA LEU A 131 -9.60 1.98 0.27
C LEU A 131 -10.81 1.39 -0.48
N MET A 132 -10.90 0.06 -0.57
CA MET A 132 -12.04 -0.64 -1.15
C MET A 132 -13.35 -0.34 -0.44
N ARG A 133 -13.36 -0.38 0.91
CA ARG A 133 -14.58 -0.15 1.70
C ARG A 133 -15.13 1.26 1.60
N TYR A 134 -14.26 2.27 1.47
CA TYR A 134 -14.70 3.66 1.43
C TYR A 134 -15.06 4.14 0.02
N PHE A 135 -14.62 3.44 -1.03
CA PHE A 135 -14.78 3.87 -2.42
C PHE A 135 -15.23 2.71 -3.32
N SER A 136 -16.13 1.87 -2.82
CA SER A 136 -16.90 0.89 -3.61
C SER A 136 -18.23 1.46 -4.07
#